data_AF-A0A453QK41-F1
#
_entry.id   AF-A0A453QK41-F1
#
_cell.length_a   1.000
_cell.length_b   1.000
_cell.length_c   1.000
_cell.angle_alpha   90.00
_cell.angle_beta   90.00
_cell.angle_gamma   90.00
#
_symmetry.space_group_name_H-M   'P 1'
#
loop_
_entity.id
_entity.type
_entity.pdbx_description
1 polymer ?
#
loop_
_entity_poly.entity_id
_entity_poly.type
_entity_poly.pdbx_seq_one_letter_code
_entity_poly.pdbx_strand_id
1 'polypeptide(L)'
;MRSSVHVPAAVEALLGHPVAALSERPAPRLTRLLVNVMVERSLWPVHVLLGADATVADLARAAVDAYAAEGRRPPLPADGATDAAARLELHLSKYALDALDPDAKVVDLGSRNFFLCATRSSQRSDHHLLVQGK
;
A
#
# COMPACT_ATOMS: atom_id res chain seq x y z
N MET A 1 38.17 7.75 38.43
CA MET A 1 36.79 8.26 38.53
C MET A 1 35.87 7.28 37.80
N ARG A 2 35.24 6.36 38.53
CA ARG A 2 34.17 5.50 37.99
C ARG A 2 32.92 5.84 38.77
N SER A 3 32.08 6.68 38.20
CA SER A 3 30.80 7.07 38.82
C SER A 3 29.85 5.89 38.69
N SER A 4 29.53 5.27 39.82
CA SER A 4 28.54 4.21 39.91
C SER A 4 27.17 4.89 40.01
N VAL A 5 26.44 4.94 38.90
CA VAL A 5 25.07 5.45 38.90
C VAL A 5 24.18 4.36 39.51
N HIS A 6 23.70 4.62 40.72
CA HIS A 6 22.67 3.82 41.38
C HIS A 6 21.34 4.04 40.65
N VAL A 7 20.85 3.00 39.98
CA VAL A 7 19.51 2.99 39.38
C VAL A 7 18.53 2.60 40.49
N PRO A 8 17.54 3.45 40.82
CA PRO A 8 16.64 3.17 41.94
C PRO A 8 15.71 2.00 41.61
N ALA A 9 15.47 1.14 42.59
CA ALA A 9 14.66 -0.10 42.50
C ALA A 9 13.19 0.09 42.07
N ALA A 10 12.75 1.32 41.81
CA ALA A 10 11.41 1.62 41.33
C ALA A 10 11.23 1.39 39.81
N VAL A 11 12.31 1.33 39.03
CA VAL A 11 12.21 1.11 37.57
C VAL A 11 12.01 -0.36 37.19
N GLU A 12 12.44 -1.30 38.03
CA GLU A 12 12.27 -2.74 37.83
C GLU A 12 10.84 -3.22 38.12
N ALA A 13 10.05 -2.43 38.85
CA ALA A 13 8.67 -2.78 39.20
C ALA A 13 7.68 -2.54 38.06
N LEU A 14 8.04 -1.82 36.99
CA LEU A 14 7.16 -1.57 35.84
C LEU A 14 7.31 -2.62 34.72
N LEU A 15 8.31 -3.49 34.81
CA LEU A 15 8.53 -4.63 33.89
C LEU A 15 8.10 -5.99 34.51
N GLY A 16 7.44 -5.96 35.67
CA GLY A 16 7.03 -7.13 36.45
C GLY A 16 5.80 -7.89 35.95
N HIS A 17 5.49 -7.89 34.65
CA HIS A 17 4.50 -8.81 34.11
C HIS A 17 5.20 -9.80 33.16
N PRO A 18 5.22 -11.10 33.47
CA PRO A 18 5.65 -12.08 32.48
C PRO A 18 4.66 -12.03 31.31
N VAL A 19 5.09 -11.46 30.18
CA VAL A 19 4.46 -11.62 28.86
C VAL A 19 4.71 -13.07 28.37
N ALA A 20 4.42 -14.05 29.22
CA ALA A 20 4.60 -15.46 28.94
C ALA A 20 3.27 -16.24 29.06
N ALA A 21 2.18 -15.56 29.43
CA ALA A 21 0.88 -16.18 29.62
C ALA A 21 -0.25 -15.56 28.76
N LEU A 22 0.08 -14.80 27.71
CA LEU A 22 -0.89 -14.45 26.68
C LEU A 22 -0.88 -15.52 25.59
N SER A 23 -1.65 -16.57 25.86
CA SER A 23 -2.48 -17.25 24.86
C SER A 23 -1.77 -18.18 23.88
N GLU A 24 -1.76 -19.48 24.22
CA GLU A 24 -1.79 -20.59 23.24
C GLU A 24 -3.12 -20.68 22.46
N ARG A 25 -3.95 -19.63 22.46
CA ARG A 25 -5.02 -19.54 21.44
C ARG A 25 -4.37 -19.06 20.15
N PRO A 26 -4.60 -19.76 19.02
CA PRO A 26 -4.20 -19.25 17.71
C PRO A 26 -4.67 -17.81 17.60
N ALA A 27 -3.74 -16.88 17.33
CA ALA A 27 -4.10 -15.50 17.06
C ALA A 27 -5.20 -15.50 15.99
N PRO A 28 -6.26 -14.68 16.13
CA PRO A 28 -7.32 -14.63 15.15
C PRO A 28 -6.70 -14.41 13.77
N ARG A 29 -6.95 -15.34 12.85
CA ARG A 29 -6.41 -15.25 11.48
C ARG A 29 -7.00 -14.02 10.84
N LEU A 30 -6.14 -13.11 10.40
CA LEU A 30 -6.56 -11.98 9.57
C LEU A 30 -7.11 -12.57 8.28
N THR A 31 -8.43 -12.52 8.08
CA THR A 31 -9.09 -13.09 6.88
C THR A 31 -9.23 -12.04 5.79
N ARG A 32 -9.30 -10.77 6.18
CA ARG A 32 -9.44 -9.64 5.28
C ARG A 32 -8.59 -8.46 5.71
N LEU A 33 -8.25 -7.68 4.72
CA LEU A 33 -7.36 -6.56 4.82
C LEU A 33 -8.01 -5.32 4.19
N LEU A 34 -8.18 -4.26 4.98
CA LEU A 34 -8.50 -2.94 4.46
C LEU A 34 -7.23 -2.21 4.03
N VAL A 35 -7.18 -1.78 2.78
CA VAL A 35 -6.06 -1.07 2.18
C VAL A 35 -6.53 0.29 1.65
N ASN A 36 -5.68 1.28 1.84
CA ASN A 36 -5.83 2.61 1.27
C ASN A 36 -4.95 2.74 0.02
N VAL A 37 -5.56 3.09 -1.12
CA VAL A 37 -4.83 3.26 -2.39
C VAL A 37 -5.04 4.68 -2.90
N MET A 38 -3.95 5.43 -2.97
CA MET A 38 -3.94 6.75 -3.59
C MET A 38 -3.68 6.60 -5.09
N VAL A 39 -4.66 6.96 -5.90
CA VAL A 39 -4.49 6.98 -7.37
C VAL A 39 -3.78 8.27 -7.75
N GLU A 40 -2.83 8.19 -8.67
CA GLU A 40 -2.11 9.34 -9.17
C GLU A 40 -3.09 10.44 -9.66
N ARG A 41 -2.82 11.67 -9.23
CA ARG A 41 -3.64 12.86 -9.54
C ARG A 41 -5.10 12.80 -9.05
N SER A 42 -5.47 11.83 -8.22
CA SER A 42 -6.78 11.83 -7.55
C SER A 42 -6.79 12.78 -6.35
N LEU A 43 -7.98 13.25 -5.98
CA LEU A 43 -8.16 14.14 -4.83
C LEU A 43 -8.16 13.38 -3.49
N TRP A 44 -8.60 12.12 -3.52
CA TRP A 44 -8.77 11.27 -2.35
C TRP A 44 -8.43 9.82 -2.72
N PRO A 45 -7.98 9.03 -1.74
CA PRO A 45 -7.68 7.64 -1.99
C PRO A 45 -8.96 6.78 -2.00
N VAL A 46 -8.86 5.61 -2.63
CA VAL A 46 -9.89 4.57 -2.62
C VAL A 46 -9.57 3.55 -1.55
N HIS A 47 -10.60 3.04 -0.90
CA HIS A 47 -10.45 2.00 0.12
C HIS A 47 -10.89 0.66 -0.46
N VAL A 48 -10.01 -0.33 -0.36
CA VAL A 48 -10.25 -1.67 -0.92
C VAL A 48 -10.17 -2.70 0.21
N LEU A 49 -11.15 -3.60 0.26
CA LEU A 49 -11.13 -4.75 1.15
C LEU A 49 -10.69 -6.00 0.38
N LEU A 50 -9.58 -6.60 0.79
CA LEU A 50 -8.98 -7.76 0.14
C LEU A 50 -8.91 -8.96 1.07
N GLY A 51 -8.79 -10.17 0.51
CA GLY A 51 -8.41 -11.35 1.28
C GLY A 51 -6.97 -11.26 1.76
N ALA A 52 -6.63 -11.99 2.84
CA ALA A 52 -5.26 -12.00 3.35
C ALA A 52 -4.23 -12.65 2.40
N ASP A 53 -4.70 -13.51 1.50
CA ASP A 53 -3.89 -14.15 0.45
C ASP A 53 -3.85 -13.34 -0.85
N ALA A 54 -4.45 -12.14 -0.88
CA ALA A 54 -4.46 -11.31 -2.08
C ALA A 54 -3.06 -10.82 -2.44
N THR A 55 -2.80 -10.81 -3.74
CA THR A 55 -1.55 -10.33 -4.33
C THR A 55 -1.61 -8.83 -4.66
N VAL A 56 -0.46 -8.25 -4.99
CA VAL A 56 -0.37 -6.86 -5.47
C VAL A 56 -1.18 -6.68 -6.77
N ALA A 57 -1.17 -7.66 -7.67
CA ALA A 57 -1.99 -7.63 -8.88
C ALA A 57 -3.50 -7.57 -8.56
N ASP A 58 -3.96 -8.36 -7.58
CA ASP A 58 -5.35 -8.33 -7.12
C ASP A 58 -5.73 -6.96 -6.55
N LEU A 59 -4.83 -6.35 -5.76
CA LEU A 59 -5.02 -5.01 -5.21
C LEU A 59 -5.11 -3.96 -6.31
N ALA A 60 -4.23 -3.99 -7.31
CA ALA A 60 -4.25 -3.02 -8.42
C ALA A 60 -5.58 -3.09 -9.17
N ARG A 61 -6.02 -4.30 -9.52
CA ARG A 61 -7.30 -4.53 -10.20
C ARG A 61 -8.48 -4.04 -9.36
N ALA A 62 -8.54 -4.43 -8.10
CA ALA A 62 -9.63 -4.04 -7.21
C ALA A 62 -9.66 -2.53 -6.95
N ALA A 63 -8.51 -1.87 -6.91
CA ALA A 63 -8.42 -0.41 -6.79
C ALA A 63 -8.92 0.30 -8.06
N VAL A 64 -8.55 -0.19 -9.25
CA VAL A 64 -9.05 0.33 -10.53
C VAL A 64 -10.57 0.17 -10.63
N ASP A 65 -11.09 -1.01 -10.29
CA ASP A 65 -12.53 -1.29 -10.30
C ASP A 65 -13.28 -0.36 -9.33
N ALA A 66 -12.79 -0.20 -8.09
CA ALA A 66 -13.37 0.70 -7.11
C ALA A 66 -13.33 2.16 -7.57
N TYR A 67 -12.20 2.60 -8.12
CA TYR A 67 -12.04 3.96 -8.63
C TYR A 67 -13.01 4.28 -9.77
N ALA A 68 -13.17 3.34 -10.71
CA ALA A 68 -14.10 3.46 -11.82
C ALA A 68 -15.56 3.45 -11.35
N ALA A 69 -15.91 2.54 -10.44
CA ALA A 69 -17.26 2.44 -9.87
C ALA A 69 -17.67 3.70 -9.08
N GLU A 70 -16.72 4.32 -8.38
CA GLU A 70 -16.94 5.58 -7.66
C GLU A 70 -16.97 6.81 -8.58
N GLY A 71 -16.71 6.66 -9.89
CA GLY A 71 -16.74 7.76 -10.86
C GLY A 71 -15.69 8.86 -10.57
N ARG A 72 -14.55 8.47 -10.01
CA ARG A 72 -13.50 9.39 -9.55
C ARG A 72 -12.82 10.13 -10.72
N ARG A 73 -12.13 11.22 -10.38
CA ARG A 73 -11.40 12.07 -11.33
C ARG A 73 -9.91 12.15 -10.97
N PRO A 74 -9.00 12.13 -11.95
CA PRO A 74 -9.23 12.07 -13.41
C PRO A 74 -9.76 10.69 -13.87
N PRO A 75 -10.56 10.63 -14.95
CA PRO A 75 -11.02 9.34 -15.48
C PRO A 75 -9.82 8.47 -15.89
N LEU A 76 -9.92 7.17 -15.61
CA LEU A 76 -8.93 6.21 -16.08
C LEU A 76 -8.97 6.12 -17.62
N PRO A 77 -7.87 5.72 -18.28
CA PRO A 77 -7.82 5.49 -19.72
C PRO A 77 -8.96 4.58 -20.19
N ALA A 78 -9.56 4.89 -21.34
CA ALA A 78 -10.84 4.34 -21.80
C ALA A 78 -10.80 2.86 -22.26
N ASP A 79 -9.68 2.20 -22.07
CA ASP A 79 -9.34 0.87 -22.60
C ASP A 79 -9.91 -0.30 -21.76
N GLY A 80 -10.69 -0.01 -20.72
CA GLY A 80 -11.32 -1.00 -19.84
C GLY A 80 -10.47 -1.35 -18.62
N ALA A 81 -11.08 -1.89 -17.57
CA ALA A 81 -10.44 -2.02 -16.24
C ALA A 81 -9.18 -2.91 -16.23
N THR A 82 -9.14 -3.98 -17.02
CA THR A 82 -8.00 -4.89 -17.10
C THR A 82 -6.81 -4.28 -17.84
N ASP A 83 -7.04 -3.56 -18.95
CA ASP A 83 -5.97 -2.85 -19.68
C ASP A 83 -5.48 -1.63 -18.88
N ALA A 84 -6.40 -0.91 -18.22
CA ALA A 84 -6.04 0.18 -17.32
C ALA A 84 -5.15 -0.29 -16.15
N ALA A 85 -5.46 -1.43 -15.51
CA ALA A 85 -4.62 -1.98 -14.45
C ALA A 85 -3.23 -2.43 -14.96
N ALA A 86 -3.10 -2.85 -16.22
CA ALA A 86 -1.81 -3.24 -16.81
C ALA A 86 -0.90 -2.04 -17.11
N ARG A 87 -1.47 -0.83 -17.24
CA ARG A 87 -0.75 0.44 -17.47
C ARG A 87 -0.48 1.22 -16.18
N LEU A 88 -0.87 0.65 -15.05
CA LEU A 88 -0.72 1.24 -13.73
C LEU A 88 0.16 0.35 -12.86
N GLU A 89 1.08 0.97 -12.15
CA GLU A 89 2.02 0.31 -11.26
C GLU A 89 1.71 0.68 -9.81
N LEU A 90 1.76 -0.31 -8.91
CA LEU A 90 1.64 -0.07 -7.48
C LEU A 90 3.00 0.23 -6.87
N HIS A 91 3.05 1.26 -6.02
CA HIS A 91 4.23 1.71 -5.31
C HIS A 91 3.94 1.88 -3.82
N LEU A 92 4.96 1.73 -2.98
CA LEU A 92 4.87 2.03 -1.54
C LEU A 92 4.73 3.53 -1.25
N SER A 93 5.17 4.38 -2.18
CA SER A 93 5.17 5.84 -2.08
C SER A 93 5.16 6.45 -3.47
N LYS A 94 4.62 7.66 -3.63
CA LYS A 94 4.68 8.42 -4.88
C LYS A 94 6.10 8.75 -5.35
N TYR A 95 7.10 8.59 -4.48
CA TYR A 95 8.51 8.84 -4.78
C TYR A 95 9.31 7.54 -4.97
N ALA A 96 8.68 6.37 -4.80
CA ALA A 96 9.37 5.11 -5.01
C ALA A 96 9.71 4.96 -6.49
N LEU A 97 10.95 4.60 -6.78
CA LEU A 97 11.41 4.39 -8.15
C LEU A 97 10.92 3.04 -8.69
N ASP A 98 10.81 2.05 -7.81
CA ASP A 98 10.47 0.68 -8.18
C ASP A 98 9.00 0.39 -7.91
N ALA A 99 8.38 -0.28 -8.88
CA ALA A 99 7.05 -0.87 -8.72
C ALA A 99 7.13 -2.10 -7.81
N LEU A 100 6.04 -2.40 -7.13
CA LEU A 100 5.89 -3.61 -6.35
C LEU A 100 5.73 -4.83 -7.27
N ASP A 101 6.30 -5.97 -6.84
CA ASP A 101 6.14 -7.25 -7.52
C ASP A 101 4.65 -7.65 -7.54
N PRO A 102 4.04 -7.87 -8.72
CA PRO A 102 2.62 -8.23 -8.84
C PRO A 102 2.25 -9.51 -8.09
N ASP A 103 3.17 -10.46 -7.92
CA ASP A 103 2.93 -11.76 -7.26
C ASP A 103 3.13 -11.71 -5.74
N ALA A 104 3.67 -10.60 -5.21
CA ALA A 104 3.86 -10.45 -3.78
C ALA A 104 2.51 -10.36 -3.04
N LYS A 105 2.41 -10.99 -1.86
CA LYS A 105 1.23 -10.86 -1.02
C LYS A 105 1.19 -9.49 -0.37
N VAL A 106 0.03 -8.84 -0.41
CA VAL A 106 -0.16 -7.48 0.15
C VAL A 106 0.08 -7.47 1.66
N VAL A 107 -0.25 -8.56 2.36
CA VAL A 107 -0.05 -8.66 3.81
C VAL A 107 1.43 -8.63 4.20
N ASP A 108 2.32 -9.18 3.37
CA ASP A 108 3.75 -9.30 3.65
C ASP A 108 4.50 -7.98 3.42
N LEU A 109 3.90 -7.05 2.66
CA LEU A 109 4.45 -5.71 2.42
C LEU A 109 4.45 -4.81 3.67
N GLY A 110 3.69 -5.18 4.71
CA GLY A 110 3.62 -4.43 5.97
C GLY A 110 2.95 -3.05 5.89
N SER A 111 2.65 -2.56 4.68
CA SER A 111 1.94 -1.30 4.46
C SER A 111 0.42 -1.50 4.33
N ARG A 112 -0.32 -0.46 4.71
CA ARG A 112 -1.75 -0.31 4.45
C ARG A 112 -2.05 0.82 3.48
N ASN A 113 -1.02 1.52 3.02
CA ASN A 113 -1.11 2.66 2.11
C ASN A 113 -0.25 2.37 0.88
N PHE A 114 -0.85 2.47 -0.28
CA PHE A 114 -0.17 2.27 -1.55
C PHE A 114 -0.54 3.39 -2.53
N PHE A 115 0.29 3.54 -3.56
CA PHE A 115 0.12 4.53 -4.60
C PHE A 115 0.01 3.81 -5.94
N LEU A 116 -1.03 4.12 -6.69
CA LEU A 116 -1.25 3.59 -8.03
C LEU A 116 -0.85 4.68 -9.04
N CYS A 117 0.23 4.44 -9.77
CA CYS A 117 0.87 5.42 -10.67
C CYS A 117 0.86 4.93 -12.11
N ALA A 118 0.87 5.84 -13.08
CA ALA A 118 1.06 5.45 -14.48
C ALA A 118 2.43 4.81 -14.69
N THR A 119 2.48 3.67 -15.39
CA THR A 119 3.72 3.03 -15.82
C THR A 119 4.60 4.05 -16.54
N ARG A 120 5.92 3.99 -16.32
CA ARG A 120 6.88 4.94 -16.93
C ARG A 120 6.82 4.99 -18.46
N SER A 121 6.41 3.91 -19.12
CA SER A 121 6.17 3.89 -20.57
C SER A 121 4.99 4.78 -20.98
N SER A 122 3.93 4.84 -20.17
CA SER A 122 2.75 5.67 -20.41
C SER A 122 3.05 7.15 -20.15
N GLN A 123 3.82 7.47 -19.10
CA GLN A 123 4.23 8.86 -18.82
C GLN A 123 5.10 9.47 -19.93
N ARG A 124 5.93 8.65 -20.61
CA ARG A 124 6.81 9.13 -21.69
C ARG A 124 6.00 9.53 -22.94
N SER A 125 4.86 8.88 -23.18
CA SER A 125 3.95 9.21 -24.28
C SER A 125 3.27 10.57 -24.09
N ASP A 126 2.88 10.91 -22.85
CA ASP A 126 2.28 12.21 -22.52
C ASP A 126 3.30 13.37 -22.67
N HIS A 127 4.56 13.12 -22.29
CA HIS A 127 5.63 14.10 -22.46
C HIS A 127 6.02 14.34 -23.94
N HIS A 128 5.87 13.34 -24.81
CA HIS A 128 6.16 13.50 -26.24
C HIS A 128 5.10 14.37 -26.95
N LEU A 129 3.83 14.30 -26.51
CA LEU A 129 2.75 15.11 -27.10
C LEU A 129 2.87 16.61 -26.76
N LEU A 130 3.43 16.96 -25.60
CA LEU A 130 3.66 18.36 -25.22
C LEU A 130 4.84 19.03 -25.95
N VAL A 131 5.76 18.26 -26.53
CA VAL A 131 6.98 18.80 -27.18
C VAL A 131 6.78 19.06 -28.69
N GLN A 132 5.75 18.49 -29.31
CA GLN A 132 5.46 18.64 -30.76
C GLN A 132 4.54 19.84 -31.08
N GLY A 133 4.15 20.66 -30.10
CA GLY A 133 3.34 21.86 -30.30
C GLY A 133 4.18 23.13 -30.35
N LYS A 134 4.91 23.36 -31.44
CA LYS A 134 5.40 24.68 -31.85
C LYS A 134 5.32 24.84 -33.36
#